data_AF-A0A7X6YUM8-F1
#
_entry.id   AF-A0A7X6YUM8-F1
#
_cell.length_a   1.000
_cell.length_b   1.000
_cell.length_c   1.000
_cell.angle_alpha   90.00
_cell.angle_beta   90.00
_cell.angle_gamma   90.00
#
_symmetry.space_group_name_H-M   'P 1'
#
loop_
_entity.id
_entity.type
_entity.pdbx_description
1 polymer ?
#
loop_
_entity_poly.entity_id
_entity_poly.type
_entity_poly.pdbx_seq_one_letter_code
_entity_poly.pdbx_strand_id
1 'polypeptide(L)'
;MSLKKKIILLLLGLFSLYALIEFAVQRLVLLPAFVQLEEAAATSNTQRAVQALERDIELLVPSATDWGTWDDTYKFITDGNEAYREANLNVLALESLKANLVAFYTPEGRRDWGMGYHHDNERELALGELSA
;
A
#
# COMPACT_ATOMS: atom_id res chain seq x y z
N MET A 1 31.33 -54.39 -31.99
CA MET A 1 31.09 -52.94 -32.15
C MET A 1 32.42 -52.23 -32.37
N SER A 2 32.53 -51.28 -33.31
CA SER A 2 33.78 -50.54 -33.52
C SER A 2 34.09 -49.64 -32.33
N LEU A 3 35.38 -49.39 -32.07
CA LEU A 3 35.87 -48.61 -30.92
C LEU A 3 35.23 -47.22 -30.84
N LYS A 4 34.97 -46.60 -32.00
CA LYS A 4 34.29 -45.30 -32.12
C LYS A 4 32.89 -45.31 -31.50
N LYS A 5 32.08 -46.36 -31.74
CA LYS A 5 30.71 -46.46 -31.18
C LYS A 5 30.73 -46.57 -29.66
N LYS A 6 31.69 -47.29 -29.08
CA LYS A 6 31.83 -47.41 -27.61
C LYS A 6 32.15 -46.06 -26.97
N ILE A 7 33.09 -45.31 -27.56
CA ILE A 7 33.48 -43.98 -27.06
C ILE A 7 32.30 -43.01 -27.13
N ILE A 8 31.58 -42.99 -28.25
CA ILE A 8 30.40 -42.11 -28.43
C ILE A 8 29.33 -42.43 -27.37
N LEU A 9 29.03 -43.70 -27.12
CA LEU A 9 28.05 -44.10 -26.10
C LEU A 9 28.47 -43.70 -24.68
N LEU A 10 29.77 -43.83 -24.37
CA LEU A 10 30.32 -43.42 -23.07
C LEU A 10 30.18 -41.92 -22.86
N LEU A 11 30.52 -41.11 -23.87
CA LEU A 11 30.37 -39.66 -23.81
C LEU A 11 28.90 -39.26 -23.67
N LEU A 12 28.00 -39.85 -24.45
CA LEU A 12 26.55 -39.61 -24.33
C LEU A 12 26.04 -39.95 -22.92
N GLY A 13 26.47 -41.07 -22.36
CA GLY A 13 26.12 -41.44 -20.99
C GLY A 13 26.63 -40.43 -19.96
N LEU A 14 27.88 -39.99 -20.10
CA LEU A 14 28.47 -38.99 -19.20
C LEU A 14 27.74 -37.64 -19.28
N PHE A 15 27.47 -37.15 -20.49
CA PHE A 15 26.71 -35.90 -20.68
C PHE A 15 25.28 -36.00 -20.14
N SER A 16 24.62 -37.15 -20.36
CA SER A 16 23.27 -37.38 -19.83
C SER A 16 23.26 -37.40 -18.31
N LEU A 17 24.26 -38.05 -17.69
CA LEU A 17 24.41 -38.07 -16.24
C LEU A 17 24.68 -36.67 -15.67
N TYR A 18 25.57 -35.91 -16.32
CA TYR A 18 25.85 -34.53 -15.93
C TYR A 18 24.59 -33.66 -15.99
N ALA A 19 23.86 -33.70 -17.11
CA ALA A 19 22.62 -32.94 -17.28
C ALA A 19 21.56 -33.34 -16.24
N LEU A 20 21.47 -34.63 -15.89
CA LEU A 20 20.55 -35.11 -14.86
C LEU A 20 20.92 -34.56 -13.47
N ILE A 21 22.21 -34.56 -13.12
CA ILE A 21 22.70 -34.01 -11.85
C ILE A 21 22.45 -32.51 -11.80
N GLU A 22 22.76 -31.78 -12.87
CA GLU A 22 22.51 -30.34 -12.95
C GLU A 22 21.03 -30.02 -12.78
N PHE A 23 20.17 -30.73 -13.49
CA PHE A 23 18.72 -30.58 -13.37
C PHE A 23 18.23 -30.86 -11.95
N ALA A 24 18.76 -31.92 -11.31
CA ALA A 24 18.42 -32.25 -9.93
C ALA A 24 18.85 -31.14 -8.96
N VAL A 25 20.06 -30.58 -9.11
CA VAL A 25 20.54 -29.47 -8.28
C VAL A 25 19.66 -28.23 -8.48
N GLN A 26 19.34 -27.88 -9.72
CA GLN A 26 18.47 -26.73 -10.01
C GLN A 26 17.08 -26.89 -9.38
N ARG A 27 16.48 -28.07 -9.49
CA ARG A 27 15.11 -28.33 -9.02
C ARG A 27 14.99 -28.57 -7.53
N LEU A 28 15.96 -29.25 -6.92
CA LEU A 28 15.87 -29.69 -5.53
C LEU A 28 16.58 -28.76 -4.56
N VAL A 29 17.54 -27.95 -5.04
CA VAL A 29 18.35 -27.09 -4.18
C VAL A 29 18.14 -25.63 -4.52
N LEU A 30 18.38 -25.23 -5.78
CA LEU A 30 18.37 -23.81 -6.14
C LEU A 30 16.95 -23.23 -6.12
N LEU A 31 16.02 -23.82 -6.89
CA LEU A 31 14.66 -23.27 -7.02
C LEU A 31 13.94 -23.13 -5.67
N PRO A 32 13.92 -24.15 -4.77
CA PRO A 32 13.26 -24.01 -3.48
C PRO A 32 13.92 -22.95 -2.58
N ALA A 33 15.24 -22.76 -2.67
CA ALA A 33 15.94 -21.73 -1.90
C ALA A 33 15.57 -20.32 -2.40
N PHE A 34 15.49 -20.12 -3.72
CA PHE A 34 15.04 -18.86 -4.30
C PHE A 34 13.60 -18.54 -3.93
N VAL A 35 12.69 -19.51 -4.01
CA VAL A 35 11.28 -19.31 -3.62
C VAL A 35 11.17 -18.89 -2.16
N GLN A 36 11.89 -19.54 -1.25
CA GLN A 36 11.90 -19.15 0.17
C GLN A 36 12.42 -17.72 0.39
N LEU A 37 13.47 -17.32 -0.33
CA LEU A 37 14.00 -15.96 -0.25
C LEU A 37 13.00 -14.93 -0.80
N GLU A 38 12.33 -15.24 -1.91
CA GLU A 38 11.30 -14.36 -2.49
C GLU A 38 10.10 -14.22 -1.57
N GLU A 39 9.59 -15.30 -0.98
CA GLU A 39 8.48 -15.25 -0.01
C GLU A 39 8.83 -14.43 1.24
N ALA A 40 10.04 -14.61 1.79
CA ALA A 40 10.50 -13.83 2.92
C ALA A 40 10.64 -12.34 2.57
N ALA A 41 11.19 -12.03 1.39
CA ALA A 41 11.32 -10.65 0.91
C ALA A 41 9.94 -10.01 0.65
N ALA A 42 9.01 -10.74 0.02
CA ALA A 42 7.65 -10.28 -0.23
C ALA A 42 6.90 -9.99 1.07
N THR A 43 7.01 -10.88 2.06
CA THR A 43 6.43 -10.69 3.39
C THR A 43 7.01 -9.45 4.07
N SER A 44 8.34 -9.31 4.09
CA SER A 44 9.02 -8.15 4.69
C SER A 44 8.66 -6.84 3.99
N ASN A 45 8.60 -6.83 2.66
CA ASN A 45 8.21 -5.65 1.88
C ASN A 45 6.76 -5.25 2.18
N THR A 46 5.84 -6.22 2.25
CA THR A 46 4.43 -5.97 2.57
C THR A 46 4.29 -5.40 3.99
N GLN A 47 5.00 -5.98 4.96
CA GLN A 47 5.01 -5.47 6.33
C GLN A 47 5.56 -4.04 6.39
N ARG A 48 6.61 -3.73 5.64
CA ARG A 48 7.14 -2.36 5.54
C ARG A 48 6.14 -1.38 4.92
N ALA A 49 5.37 -1.80 3.93
CA ALA A 49 4.31 -0.98 3.36
C ALA A 49 3.20 -0.70 4.38
N VAL A 50 2.76 -1.71 5.14
CA VAL A 50 1.79 -1.55 6.23
C VAL A 50 2.31 -0.59 7.29
N GLN A 51 3.56 -0.77 7.75
CA GLN A 51 4.18 0.12 8.74
C GLN A 51 4.31 1.57 8.25
N ALA A 52 4.54 1.77 6.95
CA ALA A 52 4.55 3.11 6.37
C ALA A 52 3.15 3.74 6.43
N LEU A 53 2.10 2.99 6.09
CA LEU A 53 0.71 3.46 6.20
C LEU A 53 0.30 3.73 7.66
N GLU A 54 0.66 2.85 8.61
CA GLU A 54 0.39 3.04 10.03
C GLU A 54 1.04 4.33 10.55
N ARG A 55 2.31 4.57 10.19
CA ARG A 55 3.00 5.81 10.53
C ARG A 55 2.31 7.04 9.93
N ASP A 56 1.87 6.95 8.68
CA ASP A 56 1.19 8.07 8.03
C ASP A 56 -0.16 8.36 8.70
N ILE A 57 -0.89 7.33 9.18
CA ILE A 57 -2.09 7.49 10.03
C ILE A 57 -1.72 8.16 11.36
N GLU A 58 -0.68 7.69 12.05
CA GLU A 58 -0.22 8.27 13.32
C GLU A 58 0.14 9.75 13.19
N LEU A 59 0.67 10.17 12.04
CA LEU A 59 0.97 11.58 11.76
C LEU A 59 -0.29 12.45 11.58
N LEU A 60 -1.43 11.85 11.17
CA LEU A 60 -2.71 12.55 11.01
C LEU A 60 -3.52 12.63 12.30
N VAL A 61 -3.32 11.70 13.25
CA VAL A 61 -4.08 11.62 14.52
C VAL A 61 -4.07 12.94 15.31
N PRO A 62 -2.93 13.64 15.52
CA PRO A 62 -2.92 14.88 16.28
C PRO A 62 -3.83 15.96 15.67
N SER A 63 -3.77 16.15 14.34
CA SER A 63 -4.61 17.13 13.65
C SER A 63 -6.09 16.75 13.69
N ALA A 64 -6.42 15.47 13.45
CA ALA A 64 -7.80 14.99 13.54
C ALA A 64 -8.36 15.14 14.97
N THR A 65 -7.53 14.89 15.99
CA THR A 65 -7.92 15.05 17.40
C THR A 65 -8.15 16.52 17.75
N ASP A 66 -7.24 17.42 17.34
CA ASP A 66 -7.38 18.85 17.59
C ASP A 66 -8.70 19.37 17.01
N TRP A 67 -8.93 19.15 15.71
CA TRP A 67 -10.16 19.57 15.04
C TRP A 67 -11.42 18.92 15.62
N GLY A 68 -11.35 17.65 16.04
CA GLY A 68 -12.47 16.92 16.62
C GLY A 68 -12.82 17.34 18.07
N THR A 69 -11.88 17.96 18.79
CA THR A 69 -12.10 18.43 20.17
C THR A 69 -12.53 19.89 20.26
N TRP A 70 -12.46 20.64 19.16
CA TRP A 70 -12.90 22.04 19.16
C TRP A 70 -14.41 22.18 19.33
N ASP A 71 -14.81 23.02 20.27
CA ASP A 71 -16.22 23.32 20.56
C ASP A 71 -16.97 23.81 19.31
N ASP A 72 -16.31 24.58 18.43
CA ASP A 72 -16.94 25.12 17.23
C ASP A 72 -17.15 24.04 16.15
N THR A 73 -16.23 23.07 16.05
CA THR A 73 -16.44 21.87 15.22
C THR A 73 -17.62 21.06 15.74
N TYR A 74 -17.71 20.86 17.06
CA TYR A 74 -18.82 20.14 17.67
C TYR A 74 -20.18 20.82 17.41
N LYS A 75 -20.23 22.15 17.52
CA LYS A 75 -21.43 22.94 17.16
C LYS A 75 -21.78 22.75 15.69
N PHE A 76 -20.81 22.90 14.78
CA PHE A 76 -21.00 22.70 13.34
C PHE A 76 -21.64 21.34 13.01
N ILE A 77 -21.17 20.25 13.63
CA ILE A 77 -21.76 18.91 13.43
C ILE A 77 -23.21 18.82 13.91
N THR A 78 -23.60 19.65 14.88
CA THR A 78 -24.95 19.66 15.44
C THR A 78 -25.90 20.58 14.67
N ASP A 79 -25.43 21.75 14.23
CA ASP A 79 -26.27 22.82 13.67
C ASP A 79 -26.07 23.09 12.18
N GLY A 80 -25.05 22.49 11.54
CA GLY A 80 -24.72 22.68 10.14
C GLY A 80 -24.28 24.10 9.78
N ASN A 81 -23.67 24.84 10.72
CA ASN A 81 -23.29 26.25 10.56
C ASN A 81 -22.48 26.53 9.27
N GLU A 82 -23.13 27.12 8.27
CA GLU A 82 -22.51 27.43 6.96
C GLU A 82 -21.35 28.43 7.09
N ALA A 83 -21.40 29.37 8.05
CA ALA A 83 -20.30 30.32 8.26
C ALA A 83 -19.03 29.62 8.75
N TYR A 84 -19.17 28.56 9.56
CA TYR A 84 -18.04 27.73 9.96
C TYR A 84 -17.46 26.99 8.75
N ARG A 85 -18.33 26.46 7.89
CA ARG A 85 -17.93 25.75 6.67
C ARG A 85 -17.14 26.63 5.71
N GLU A 86 -17.63 27.84 5.41
CA GLU A 86 -16.91 28.77 4.53
C GLU A 86 -15.55 29.21 5.13
N ALA A 87 -15.51 29.45 6.44
CA ALA A 87 -14.31 29.94 7.11
C ALA A 87 -13.22 28.86 7.30
N ASN A 88 -13.61 27.62 7.63
CA ASN A 88 -12.67 26.56 8.06
C ASN A 88 -12.60 25.35 7.11
N LEU A 89 -13.64 25.07 6.33
CA LEU A 89 -13.74 23.86 5.50
C LEU A 89 -13.49 24.17 4.02
N ASN A 90 -12.29 24.68 3.74
CA ASN A 90 -11.86 25.11 2.41
C ASN A 90 -10.47 24.52 2.03
N VAL A 91 -10.05 24.74 0.78
CA VAL A 91 -8.78 24.21 0.25
C VAL A 91 -7.57 24.63 1.09
N LEU A 92 -7.53 25.86 1.59
CA LEU A 92 -6.41 26.36 2.39
C LEU A 92 -6.23 25.57 3.69
N ALA A 93 -7.34 25.11 4.30
CA ALA A 93 -7.28 24.24 5.46
C ALA A 93 -6.66 22.87 5.11
N LEU A 94 -7.03 22.27 3.98
CA LEU A 94 -6.46 21.00 3.51
C LEU A 94 -4.96 21.14 3.17
N GLU A 95 -4.56 22.26 2.58
CA GLU A 95 -3.14 22.62 2.33
C GLU A 95 -2.36 22.77 3.62
N SER A 96 -2.93 23.48 4.61
CA SER A 96 -2.28 23.63 5.91
C SER A 96 -2.15 22.31 6.66
N LEU A 97 -3.15 21.43 6.54
CA LEU A 97 -3.13 20.09 7.12
C LEU A 97 -2.23 19.11 6.35
N LYS A 98 -1.78 19.49 5.14
CA LYS A 98 -1.08 18.61 4.18
C LYS A 98 -1.84 17.30 3.94
N ALA A 99 -3.16 17.38 3.97
CA ALA A 99 -4.05 16.24 3.81
C ALA A 99 -4.71 16.30 2.45
N ASN A 100 -4.80 15.16 1.77
CA ASN A 100 -5.53 15.05 0.51
C ASN A 100 -7.04 14.89 0.71
N LEU A 101 -7.47 14.55 1.92
CA LEU A 101 -8.86 14.29 2.26
C LEU A 101 -9.11 14.74 3.69
N VAL A 102 -10.18 15.50 3.88
CA VAL A 102 -10.76 15.75 5.21
C VAL A 102 -12.25 15.47 5.12
N ALA A 103 -12.77 14.77 6.11
CA ALA A 103 -14.19 14.47 6.21
C ALA A 103 -14.65 14.49 7.67
N PHE A 104 -15.85 15.00 7.87
CA PHE A 104 -16.52 15.06 9.15
C PHE A 104 -17.71 14.11 9.16
N TYR A 105 -17.83 13.37 10.25
CA TYR A 105 -18.86 12.36 10.43
C TYR A 105 -19.64 12.64 11.72
N THR A 106 -20.93 12.33 11.69
CA THR A 106 -21.76 12.33 12.90
C THR A 106 -21.39 11.13 13.79
N PRO A 107 -21.78 11.13 15.08
CA PRO A 107 -21.52 10.00 15.97
C PRO A 107 -22.07 8.65 15.47
N GLU A 108 -23.10 8.67 14.62
CA GLU A 108 -23.68 7.49 13.99
C GLU A 108 -22.87 6.98 12.77
N GLY A 109 -21.75 7.62 12.45
CA GLY A 109 -20.88 7.27 11.33
C GLY A 109 -21.36 7.78 9.97
N ARG A 110 -22.39 8.64 9.93
CA ARG A 110 -22.86 9.26 8.69
C ARG A 110 -21.97 10.45 8.36
N ARG A 111 -21.51 10.55 7.11
CA ARG A 111 -20.73 11.70 6.66
C ARG A 111 -21.60 12.95 6.57
N ASP A 112 -21.23 14.00 7.30
CA ASP A 112 -21.90 15.30 7.25
C ASP A 112 -21.26 16.19 6.17
N TRP A 113 -19.92 16.19 6.09
CA TRP A 113 -19.17 16.90 5.07
C TRP A 113 -17.88 16.16 4.70
N GLY A 114 -17.37 16.36 3.49
CA GLY A 114 -16.04 15.91 3.11
C GLY A 114 -15.55 16.59 1.84
N MET A 115 -14.24 16.77 1.75
CA MET A 115 -13.56 17.34 0.58
C MET A 115 -12.27 16.59 0.29
N GLY A 116 -12.06 16.25 -0.98
CA GLY A 116 -10.80 15.73 -1.48
C GLY A 116 -10.05 16.81 -2.25
N TYR A 117 -8.74 16.88 -2.09
CA TYR A 117 -7.89 17.81 -2.81
C TYR A 117 -6.58 17.14 -3.21
N HIS A 118 -6.23 17.27 -4.49
CA HIS A 118 -4.98 16.75 -5.02
C HIS A 118 -3.92 17.86 -5.00
N HIS A 119 -3.01 17.81 -4.03
CA HIS A 119 -1.95 18.81 -3.85
C HIS A 119 -1.11 19.05 -5.12
N ASP A 120 -0.77 18.00 -5.89
CA ASP A 120 0.08 18.18 -7.08
C ASP A 120 -0.62 18.82 -8.30
N ASN A 121 -1.95 18.72 -8.38
CA ASN A 121 -2.72 19.16 -9.55
C ASN A 121 -3.66 20.33 -9.22
N GLU A 122 -3.64 20.80 -7.97
CA GLU A 122 -4.48 21.88 -7.43
C GLU A 122 -5.97 21.72 -7.79
N ARG A 123 -6.47 20.47 -7.75
CA ARG A 123 -7.84 20.14 -8.12
C ARG A 123 -8.56 19.41 -7.01
N GLU A 124 -9.83 19.78 -6.84
CA GLU A 124 -10.75 19.01 -6.01
C GLU A 124 -10.89 17.59 -6.58
N LEU A 125 -10.81 16.62 -5.69
CA LEU A 125 -10.92 15.21 -6.01
C LEU A 125 -12.36 14.77 -5.75
N ALA A 126 -13.07 14.36 -6.80
CA ALA A 126 -14.41 13.81 -6.65
C ALA A 126 -14.34 12.55 -5.76
N LEU A 127 -15.01 12.60 -4.61
CA LEU A 127 -14.89 11.55 -3.58
C LEU A 127 -15.53 10.22 -3.93
N GLY A 128 -16.20 10.09 -5.09
CA GLY A 128 -16.68 8.81 -5.63
C GLY A 128 -17.39 7.94 -4.59
N GLU A 129 -16.98 6.67 -4.46
CA GLU A 129 -17.54 5.69 -3.51
C GLU A 129 -17.25 5.98 -2.02
N LEU A 130 -16.41 6.96 -1.69
CA LEU A 130 -16.28 7.49 -0.32
C LEU A 130 -17.45 8.43 0.04
N SER A 131 -18.54 8.40 -0.74
CA SER A 131 -19.74 9.22 -0.57
C SER A 131 -20.88 8.61 0.23
N ALA A 132 -20.75 7.37 0.68
CA ALA A 132 -21.81 6.67 1.40
C ALA A 132 -21.61 6.74 2.92
#